data_AF-A0A3D1ZDW7-F1
#
_entry.id   AF-A0A3D1ZDW7-F1
#
_cell.length_a   1.000
_cell.length_b   1.000
_cell.length_c   1.000
_cell.angle_alpha   90.00
_cell.angle_beta   90.00
_cell.angle_gamma   90.00
#
_symmetry.space_group_name_H-M   'P 1'
#
loop_
_entity.id
_entity.type
_entity.pdbx_description
1 polymer ?
#
loop_
_entity_poly.entity_id
_entity_poly.type
_entity_poly.pdbx_seq_one_letter_code
_entity_poly.pdbx_strand_id
1 'polypeptide(L)' 'AACGLRTAFVPRPMEHGPDREVDVETEDWIDVTGSDFNDLASKLGL' A
#
# COMPACT_ATOMS: atom_id res chain seq x y z
N ALA A 1 -15.38 -5.84 -9.48
CA ALA A 1 -15.83 -4.59 -10.11
C ALA A 1 -15.09 -3.43 -9.46
N ALA A 2 -14.67 -2.41 -10.23
CA ALA A 2 -14.07 -1.19 -9.67
C ALA A 2 -15.16 -0.16 -9.35
N CYS A 3 -15.17 0.38 -8.13
CA CYS A 3 -16.23 1.25 -7.61
C CYS A 3 -15.94 2.76 -7.70
N GLY A 4 -14.85 3.15 -8.38
CA GLY A 4 -14.45 4.56 -8.51
C GLY A 4 -13.87 5.19 -7.23
N LEU A 5 -13.44 4.36 -6.27
CA LEU A 5 -12.74 4.81 -5.07
C LEU A 5 -11.28 5.12 -5.39
N ARG A 6 -10.70 6.11 -4.70
CA ARG A 6 -9.25 6.26 -4.62
C ARG A 6 -8.65 5.15 -3.77
N THR A 7 -7.43 4.77 -4.06
CA THR A 7 -6.72 3.62 -3.50
C THR A 7 -5.37 4.01 -2.94
N ALA A 8 -4.97 3.35 -1.86
CA ALA A 8 -3.62 3.47 -1.34
C ALA A 8 -3.09 2.10 -0.94
N PHE A 9 -1.82 1.83 -1.23
CA PHE A 9 -1.14 0.59 -0.87
C PHE A 9 -0.09 0.83 0.22
N VAL A 10 -0.06 -0.05 1.23
CA VAL A 10 0.95 -0.06 2.28
C VAL A 10 1.40 -1.51 2.46
N PRO A 11 2.65 -1.87 2.09
CA PRO A 11 3.10 -3.25 2.16
C PRO A 11 3.16 -3.73 3.61
N ARG A 12 2.72 -4.97 3.84
CA ARG A 12 2.79 -5.64 5.13
C ARG A 12 3.59 -6.94 4.99
N PRO A 13 4.92 -6.86 4.82
CA PRO A 13 5.76 -8.02 4.52
C PRO A 13 5.71 -9.12 5.58
N MET A 14 5.28 -8.78 6.80
CA MET A 14 5.16 -9.72 7.90
C MET A 14 3.71 -10.06 8.27
N GLU A 15 2.72 -9.72 7.44
CA GLU A 15 1.31 -10.04 7.69
C GLU A 15 1.09 -11.55 7.91
N HIS A 16 1.86 -12.38 7.19
CA HIS A 16 1.80 -13.84 7.26
C HIS A 16 3.09 -14.48 7.79
N GLY A 17 3.98 -13.70 8.42
CA GLY A 17 5.27 -14.18 8.90
C GLY A 17 6.38 -14.22 7.84
N PRO A 18 7.61 -14.60 8.23
CA PRO A 18 8.82 -14.40 7.43
C PRO A 18 8.96 -15.31 6.21
N ASP A 19 8.24 -16.44 6.17
CA ASP A 19 8.41 -17.47 5.14
C ASP A 19 7.44 -17.31 3.95
N ARG A 20 6.82 -16.13 3.83
CA ARG A 20 5.86 -15.84 2.77
C ARG A 20 6.43 -14.85 1.77
N GLU A 21 6.30 -15.19 0.48
CA GLU A 21 6.54 -14.25 -0.60
C GLU A 21 5.57 -13.08 -0.48
N VAL A 22 6.11 -11.87 -0.50
CA VAL A 22 5.37 -10.64 -0.27
C VAL A 22 5.19 -9.93 -1.60
N ASP A 23 3.95 -9.53 -1.87
CA ASP A 23 3.69 -8.60 -2.95
C ASP A 23 4.17 -7.20 -2.54
N VAL A 24 5.24 -6.75 -3.20
CA VAL A 24 5.87 -5.44 -2.96
C VAL A 24 5.85 -4.58 -4.22
N GLU A 25 5.16 -5.02 -5.28
CA GLU A 25 5.13 -4.31 -6.54
C GLU A 25 4.19 -3.10 -6.47
N THR A 26 4.61 -2.02 -7.10
CA THR A 26 3.75 -0.86 -7.32
C THR A 26 2.97 -1.05 -8.60
N GLU A 27 1.66 -0.89 -8.54
CA GLU A 27 0.77 -1.11 -9.68
C GLU A 27 0.20 0.23 -10.19
N ASP A 28 0.06 0.37 -11.51
CA ASP A 28 -0.34 1.64 -12.14
C ASP A 28 -1.74 2.15 -11.73
N TRP A 29 -2.58 1.27 -11.17
CA TRP A 29 -3.93 1.59 -10.74
C TRP A 29 -4.01 2.08 -9.29
N ILE A 30 -2.90 2.05 -8.54
CA ILE A 30 -2.83 2.55 -7.17
C ILE A 30 -2.52 4.05 -7.19
N ASP A 31 -3.35 4.87 -6.53
CA ASP A 31 -3.14 6.32 -6.51
C ASP A 31 -1.96 6.76 -5.63
N VAL A 32 -1.74 6.08 -4.49
CA VAL A 32 -0.68 6.41 -3.54
C VAL A 32 -0.09 5.13 -2.93
N THR A 33 1.24 4.98 -2.95
CA THR A 33 1.92 3.93 -2.19
C THR A 33 2.68 4.53 -1.03
N GLY A 34 2.55 3.98 0.17
CA GLY A 34 3.29 4.38 1.38
C GLY A 34 4.03 3.22 2.02
N SER A 35 5.20 3.43 2.65
CA SER A 35 5.94 2.35 3.34
C SER A 35 5.29 1.94 4.66
N ASP A 36 4.59 2.87 5.30
CA ASP A 36 3.79 2.68 6.51
C ASP A 36 2.68 3.76 6.57
N PHE A 37 1.88 3.79 7.64
CA PHE A 37 0.78 4.75 7.74
C PHE A 37 1.22 6.19 8.07
N ASN A 38 2.40 6.40 8.65
CA ASN A 38 2.92 7.75 8.85
C ASN A 38 3.43 8.33 7.52
N ASP A 39 4.10 7.52 6.70
CA ASP A 39 4.47 7.90 5.34
C ASP A 39 3.24 8.17 4.47
N LEU A 40 2.20 7.31 4.58
CA LEU A 40 0.93 7.57 3.91
C LEU A 40 0.30 8.90 4.36
N ALA A 41 0.26 9.17 5.67
CA ALA A 41 -0.25 10.44 6.20
C ALA A 41 0.53 11.64 5.64
N SER A 42 1.87 11.55 5.64
CA SER A 42 2.76 12.58 5.08
C SER A 42 2.47 12.84 3.60
N LYS A 43 2.24 11.77 2.82
CA LYS A 43 1.88 11.85 1.38
C LYS A 43 0.49 12.44 1.13
N LEU A 44 -0.42 12.30 2.10
CA LEU A 44 -1.73 12.93 2.08
C LEU A 44 -1.72 14.37 2.62
N GLY A 45 -0.57 14.85 3.10
CA GLY A 45 -0.44 16.18 3.71
C GLY A 45 -1.06 16.29 5.10
N LEU A 46 -1.16 15.16 5.82
CA LEU A 46 -1.65 15.06 7.20
C LEU A 46 -0.51 15.07 8.21
#